data_AF-A0A1I2HAH9-F1
#
_entry.id   AF-A0A1I2HAH9-F1
#
_cell.length_a   1.000
_cell.length_b   1.000
_cell.length_c   1.000
_cell.angle_alpha   90.00
_cell.angle_beta   90.00
_cell.angle_gamma   90.00
#
_symmetry.space_group_name_H-M   'P 1'
#
loop_
_entity.id
_entity.type
_entity.pdbx_description
1 polymer ?
#
loop_
_entity_poly.entity_id
_entity_poly.type
_entity_poly.pdbx_seq_one_letter_code
_entity_poly.pdbx_strand_id
1 'polypeptide(L)'
;MSATLRITAVSAVAAAVLSALATAPGAAAATDSPVRLTPMSSHHLVGPDSRIAHSTSGNWAGYAATGSTFTSVSASWVQPSVSCTSATTYSSFWIGLDGDGSNSVEQTGTEADCSGGRAVYSSWYEMYPAYPVNYSNPVSPGDHFTSTVSTNGSGSFTLTLSNTTRGWTKTTTKTLRNASLASAEIIAEAPSSSTGVLPLAHFSTASFTSATANGQPIGNFGPDKINMASGSTTKATTSALSGGTNFSVTWNHS
;
A
#
# COMPACT_ATOMS: atom_id res chain seq x y z
N MET A 1 4.70 -93.21 13.22
CA MET A 1 4.54 -93.87 11.91
C MET A 1 4.91 -92.84 10.86
N SER A 2 6.22 -92.70 10.64
CA SER A 2 6.97 -93.18 9.47
C SER A 2 7.15 -92.01 8.50
N ALA A 3 8.31 -91.34 8.59
CA ALA A 3 9.47 -91.56 7.71
C ALA A 3 9.17 -90.94 6.33
N THR A 4 9.94 -90.03 5.77
CA THR A 4 11.33 -90.12 5.25
C THR A 4 11.50 -88.75 4.54
N LEU A 5 12.65 -88.10 4.32
CA LEU A 5 13.91 -88.50 3.74
C LEU A 5 14.79 -87.23 3.72
N ARG A 6 16.09 -87.35 4.03
CA ARG A 6 17.11 -86.35 3.72
C ARG A 6 17.47 -86.46 2.23
N ILE A 7 17.57 -85.35 1.49
CA ILE A 7 18.41 -85.25 0.30
C ILE A 7 19.09 -83.87 0.25
N THR A 8 20.41 -83.91 0.39
CA THR A 8 21.38 -82.93 -0.11
C THR A 8 21.41 -82.95 -1.64
N ALA A 9 21.37 -81.81 -2.32
CA ALA A 9 22.04 -81.62 -3.60
C ALA A 9 22.23 -80.14 -3.93
N VAL A 10 23.50 -79.78 -4.08
CA VAL A 10 24.03 -78.60 -4.75
C VAL A 10 23.59 -78.63 -6.22
N SER A 11 23.19 -77.48 -6.77
CA SER A 11 23.42 -77.14 -8.19
C SER A 11 23.25 -75.64 -8.39
N ALA A 12 24.33 -75.03 -8.86
CA ALA A 12 24.40 -73.64 -9.26
C ALA A 12 23.61 -73.42 -10.55
N VAL A 13 22.87 -72.31 -10.61
CA VAL A 13 22.47 -71.67 -11.88
C VAL A 13 22.69 -70.18 -11.72
N ALA A 14 23.61 -69.66 -12.52
CA ALA A 14 23.83 -68.24 -12.73
C ALA A 14 22.67 -67.65 -13.53
N ALA A 15 22.23 -66.43 -13.21
CA ALA A 15 22.02 -65.34 -14.18
C ALA A 15 21.32 -64.12 -13.56
N ALA A 16 21.72 -62.97 -14.10
CA ALA A 16 21.00 -61.70 -14.19
C ALA A 16 20.89 -60.84 -12.92
N VAL A 17 21.92 -60.02 -12.74
CA VAL A 17 21.84 -58.73 -12.06
C VAL A 17 20.86 -57.84 -12.84
N LEU A 18 19.75 -57.44 -12.23
CA LEU A 18 18.96 -56.30 -12.69
C LEU A 18 18.74 -55.35 -11.50
N SER A 19 19.66 -54.40 -11.38
CA SER A 19 19.54 -53.26 -10.48
C SER A 19 18.41 -52.36 -10.97
N ALA A 20 17.29 -52.31 -10.26
CA ALA A 20 16.26 -51.32 -10.50
C ALA A 20 16.77 -49.95 -9.99
N LEU A 21 17.28 -49.11 -10.90
CA LEU A 21 17.50 -47.69 -10.62
C LEU A 21 16.13 -47.02 -10.52
N ALA A 22 15.76 -46.59 -9.32
CA ALA A 22 14.67 -45.65 -9.12
C ALA A 22 15.06 -44.30 -9.75
N THR A 23 14.42 -43.94 -10.86
CA THR A 23 14.51 -42.61 -11.45
C THR A 23 13.69 -41.63 -10.63
N ALA A 24 14.35 -40.80 -9.84
CA ALA A 24 13.73 -39.62 -9.26
C ALA A 24 13.30 -38.66 -10.38
N PRO A 25 12.08 -38.08 -10.36
CA PRO A 25 11.71 -37.04 -11.30
C PRO A 25 12.61 -35.83 -11.12
N GLY A 26 13.25 -35.38 -12.20
CA GLY A 26 14.07 -34.18 -12.20
C GLY A 26 13.25 -32.96 -11.77
N ALA A 27 13.74 -32.26 -10.74
CA ALA A 27 13.27 -30.93 -10.42
C ALA A 27 13.56 -30.02 -11.62
N ALA A 28 12.51 -29.66 -12.36
CA ALA A 28 12.61 -28.60 -13.35
C ALA A 28 12.95 -27.29 -12.62
N ALA A 29 14.18 -26.84 -12.76
CA ALA A 29 14.59 -25.52 -12.29
C ALA A 29 13.79 -24.47 -13.06
N ALA A 30 12.87 -23.80 -12.38
CA ALA A 30 12.20 -22.63 -12.93
C ALA A 30 13.26 -21.55 -13.18
N THR A 31 13.53 -21.26 -14.44
CA THR A 31 14.37 -20.13 -14.85
C THR A 31 13.58 -18.86 -14.57
N ASP A 32 13.85 -18.26 -13.42
CA ASP A 32 13.30 -16.96 -13.01
C ASP A 32 13.86 -15.90 -13.97
N SER A 33 13.03 -15.48 -14.94
CA SER A 33 13.39 -14.38 -15.83
C SER A 33 13.27 -13.08 -15.02
N PRO A 34 14.28 -12.21 -15.01
CA PRO A 34 14.17 -10.95 -14.30
C PRO A 34 13.03 -10.13 -14.93
N VAL A 35 11.95 -9.94 -14.16
CA VAL A 35 10.87 -9.04 -14.51
C VAL A 35 11.47 -7.65 -14.65
N ARG A 36 11.55 -7.15 -15.89
CA ARG A 36 11.81 -5.74 -16.14
C ARG A 36 10.60 -4.96 -15.61
N LEU A 37 10.73 -4.44 -14.40
CA LEU A 37 9.87 -3.36 -13.90
C LEU A 37 10.06 -2.19 -14.88
N THR A 38 9.07 -1.93 -15.73
CA THR A 38 9.02 -0.64 -16.42
C THR A 38 8.90 0.43 -15.34
N PRO A 39 9.66 1.53 -15.41
CA PRO A 39 9.43 2.64 -14.50
C PRO A 39 7.97 3.02 -14.64
N MET A 40 7.21 2.91 -13.54
CA MET A 40 5.86 3.43 -13.48
C MET A 40 5.94 4.89 -13.94
N SER A 41 5.12 5.27 -14.90
CA SER A 41 5.03 6.65 -15.34
C SER A 41 4.96 7.53 -14.11
N SER A 42 5.75 8.61 -14.06
CA SER A 42 5.75 9.53 -12.94
C SER A 42 4.39 10.19 -12.84
N HIS A 43 3.52 9.59 -12.03
CA HIS A 43 2.27 10.18 -11.61
C HIS A 43 2.58 11.12 -10.45
N HIS A 44 1.85 12.24 -10.40
CA HIS A 44 1.90 13.11 -9.24
C HIS A 44 0.87 12.58 -8.27
N LEU A 45 1.25 12.40 -7.02
CA LEU A 45 0.23 12.38 -5.98
C LEU A 45 -0.36 13.80 -5.95
N VAL A 46 -1.65 13.88 -5.64
CA VAL A 46 -2.42 15.09 -5.87
C VAL A 46 -1.82 16.22 -5.05
N GLY A 47 -1.67 17.34 -5.74
CA GLY A 47 -1.37 18.62 -5.11
C GLY A 47 -2.52 19.09 -4.22
N PRO A 48 -2.33 20.23 -3.55
CA PRO A 48 -3.28 20.73 -2.57
C PRO A 48 -4.72 20.80 -3.12
N ASP A 49 -5.68 20.26 -2.36
CA ASP A 49 -7.10 20.57 -2.58
C ASP A 49 -7.31 22.03 -2.13
N SER A 50 -8.01 22.81 -2.95
CA SER A 50 -8.32 24.20 -2.65
C SER A 50 -9.39 24.28 -1.56
N ARG A 51 -9.02 23.92 -0.33
CA ARG A 51 -9.89 23.66 0.81
C ARG A 51 -11.05 22.72 0.48
N ILE A 52 -11.04 21.51 1.05
CA ILE A 52 -12.11 20.53 0.82
C ILE A 52 -13.47 21.16 1.09
N ALA A 53 -14.32 21.15 0.06
CA ALA A 53 -15.66 21.71 0.11
C ALA A 53 -16.69 20.59 0.19
N HIS A 54 -17.70 20.77 1.04
CA HIS A 54 -18.85 19.86 1.18
C HIS A 54 -18.48 18.39 1.50
N SER A 55 -17.32 18.17 2.12
CA SER A 55 -16.84 16.84 2.49
C SER A 55 -16.69 15.89 1.27
N THR A 56 -16.35 16.45 0.12
CA THR A 56 -16.12 15.71 -1.14
C THR A 56 -14.87 16.22 -1.85
N SER A 57 -14.13 15.33 -2.51
CA SER A 57 -12.97 15.66 -3.33
C SER A 57 -12.98 14.86 -4.64
N GLY A 58 -12.33 15.39 -5.69
CA GLY A 58 -12.21 14.74 -7.00
C GLY A 58 -11.39 13.46 -6.97
N ASN A 59 -10.49 13.36 -6.01
CA ASN A 59 -9.40 12.39 -5.98
C ASN A 59 -9.07 11.86 -4.59
N TRP A 60 -9.56 12.46 -3.50
CA TRP A 60 -9.34 11.99 -2.14
C TRP A 60 -10.59 11.40 -1.50
N ALA A 61 -10.40 10.36 -0.71
CA ALA A 61 -11.35 9.87 0.29
C ALA A 61 -10.60 9.58 1.58
N GLY A 62 -11.15 9.95 2.73
CA GLY A 62 -10.53 9.74 4.02
C GLY A 62 -10.88 10.85 5.00
N TYR A 63 -9.93 11.22 5.86
CA TYR A 63 -10.10 12.32 6.80
C TYR A 63 -8.99 13.35 6.67
N ALA A 64 -9.37 14.63 6.72
CA ALA A 64 -8.46 15.76 6.89
C ALA A 64 -8.90 16.57 8.13
N ALA A 65 -7.98 16.73 9.08
CA ALA A 65 -8.17 17.64 10.21
C ALA A 65 -7.58 19.01 9.85
N THR A 66 -8.33 20.10 10.04
CA THR A 66 -7.89 21.47 9.80
C THR A 66 -8.16 22.37 11.01
N GLY A 67 -7.81 23.67 10.95
CA GLY A 67 -8.16 24.65 11.97
C GLY A 67 -7.25 24.67 13.20
N SER A 68 -6.11 23.98 13.13
CA SER A 68 -5.02 23.99 14.12
C SER A 68 -3.67 23.99 13.40
N THR A 69 -2.57 24.16 14.14
CA THR A 69 -1.24 23.80 13.64
C THR A 69 -0.99 22.31 13.86
N PHE A 70 -0.65 21.59 12.81
CA PHE A 70 -0.36 20.15 12.87
C PHE A 70 1.13 19.86 12.69
N THR A 71 1.74 19.27 13.71
CA THR A 71 3.16 18.89 13.72
C THR A 71 3.37 17.39 13.64
N SER A 72 2.32 16.58 13.78
CA SER A 72 2.40 15.15 13.53
C SER A 72 1.06 14.56 13.11
N VAL A 73 1.13 13.52 12.30
CA VAL A 73 0.02 12.64 11.94
C VAL A 73 0.52 11.20 11.89
N SER A 74 -0.33 10.26 12.29
CA SER A 74 -0.01 8.83 12.23
C SER A 74 -1.27 7.99 12.04
N ALA A 75 -1.12 6.91 11.28
CA ALA A 75 -2.13 5.87 11.16
C ALA A 75 -1.49 4.54 10.71
N SER A 76 -2.22 3.46 10.90
CA SER A 76 -1.88 2.14 10.39
C SER A 76 -2.96 1.65 9.42
N TRP A 77 -2.56 0.90 8.40
CA TRP A 77 -3.48 0.26 7.47
C TRP A 77 -2.98 -1.12 7.06
N VAL A 78 -3.89 -1.94 6.56
CA VAL A 78 -3.54 -3.18 5.85
C VAL A 78 -3.53 -2.85 4.36
N GLN A 79 -2.44 -3.19 3.67
CA GLN A 79 -2.29 -2.98 2.24
C GLN A 79 -3.48 -3.62 1.49
N PRO A 80 -4.33 -2.82 0.83
CA PRO A 80 -5.46 -3.35 0.08
C PRO A 80 -4.98 -4.15 -1.13
N SER A 81 -5.76 -5.17 -1.51
CA SER A 81 -5.63 -5.81 -2.81
C SER A 81 -6.41 -5.03 -3.86
N VAL A 82 -5.93 -5.04 -5.10
CA VAL A 82 -6.66 -4.48 -6.25
C VAL A 82 -7.18 -5.57 -7.19
N SER A 83 -8.39 -5.37 -7.70
CA SER A 83 -9.00 -6.19 -8.74
C SER A 83 -8.73 -5.56 -10.11
N CYS A 84 -7.84 -6.19 -10.90
CA CYS A 84 -7.39 -5.63 -12.16
C CYS A 84 -8.20 -6.09 -13.37
N THR A 85 -8.50 -5.14 -14.25
CA THR A 85 -8.89 -5.40 -15.64
C THR A 85 -7.70 -5.14 -16.56
N SER A 86 -7.87 -5.20 -17.88
CA SER A 86 -6.81 -4.84 -18.82
C SER A 86 -6.41 -3.36 -18.75
N ALA A 87 -7.24 -2.49 -18.16
CA ALA A 87 -6.95 -1.08 -18.01
C ALA A 87 -5.86 -0.82 -16.97
N THR A 88 -5.06 0.22 -17.20
CA THR A 88 -4.14 0.75 -16.19
C THR A 88 -4.92 1.69 -15.27
N THR A 89 -4.91 1.40 -13.97
CA THR A 89 -5.66 2.15 -12.95
C THR A 89 -4.81 2.27 -11.69
N TYR A 90 -5.05 3.30 -10.88
CA TYR A 90 -4.14 3.70 -9.82
C TYR A 90 -4.88 3.88 -8.50
N SER A 91 -4.22 3.57 -7.39
CA SER A 91 -4.70 3.99 -6.08
C SER A 91 -3.56 4.06 -5.06
N SER A 92 -3.55 5.12 -4.26
CA SER A 92 -2.56 5.32 -3.21
C SER A 92 -3.21 5.40 -1.83
N PHE A 93 -2.46 5.01 -0.80
CA PHE A 93 -2.87 5.06 0.61
C PHE A 93 -1.74 5.70 1.41
N TRP A 94 -2.01 6.84 2.03
CA TRP A 94 -0.95 7.65 2.62
C TRP A 94 -1.43 8.49 3.80
N ILE A 95 -0.44 8.92 4.57
CA ILE A 95 -0.57 9.77 5.74
C ILE A 95 0.33 10.98 5.51
N GLY A 96 -0.19 12.18 5.77
CA GLY A 96 0.53 13.42 5.46
C GLY A 96 0.16 14.64 6.31
N LEU A 97 1.06 15.61 6.31
CA LEU A 97 0.81 16.97 6.78
C LEU A 97 0.65 17.88 5.56
N ASP A 98 -0.15 18.93 5.73
CA ASP A 98 -0.52 19.86 4.65
C ASP A 98 -1.29 19.16 3.50
N GLY A 99 -1.75 19.94 2.51
CA GLY A 99 -2.59 19.49 1.39
C GLY A 99 -3.91 20.22 1.32
N ASP A 100 -4.79 20.00 2.29
CA ASP A 100 -6.09 20.67 2.43
C ASP A 100 -5.91 22.13 2.83
N GLY A 101 -6.08 23.03 1.85
CA GLY A 101 -6.00 24.47 2.07
C GLY A 101 -4.58 25.04 2.15
N SER A 102 -3.55 24.25 1.82
CA SER A 102 -2.15 24.73 1.71
C SER A 102 -1.59 24.49 0.31
N ASN A 103 -0.28 24.55 0.09
CA ASN A 103 0.33 24.38 -1.26
C ASN A 103 1.40 23.29 -1.35
N SER A 104 1.60 22.56 -0.25
CA SER A 104 2.53 21.43 -0.15
C SER A 104 1.81 20.25 0.48
N VAL A 105 2.44 19.09 0.40
CA VAL A 105 2.03 17.88 1.14
C VAL A 105 3.31 17.15 1.50
N GLU A 106 3.49 16.85 2.78
CA GLU A 106 4.60 16.05 3.26
C GLU A 106 4.05 14.68 3.67
N GLN A 107 4.34 13.65 2.86
CA GLN A 107 3.56 12.41 2.91
C GLN A 107 4.38 11.17 2.58
N THR A 108 3.96 10.03 3.15
CA THR A 108 4.49 8.72 2.80
C THR A 108 3.41 7.66 2.86
N GLY A 109 3.50 6.71 1.95
CA GLY A 109 2.45 5.73 1.75
C GLY A 109 2.81 4.63 0.77
N THR A 110 1.77 4.00 0.25
CA THR A 110 1.85 2.83 -0.62
C THR A 110 0.91 2.98 -1.81
N GLU A 111 1.32 2.42 -2.95
CA GLU A 111 0.47 2.24 -4.13
C GLU A 111 -0.14 0.83 -4.17
N ALA A 112 -1.34 0.75 -4.74
CA ALA A 112 -1.95 -0.46 -5.28
C ALA A 112 -2.52 -0.15 -6.65
N ASP A 113 -1.80 -0.53 -7.69
CA ASP A 113 -2.11 -0.19 -9.07
C ASP A 113 -2.44 -1.43 -9.88
N CYS A 114 -3.11 -1.23 -11.00
CA CYS A 114 -3.24 -2.21 -12.06
C CYS A 114 -2.47 -1.72 -13.28
N SER A 115 -1.66 -2.60 -13.86
CA SER A 115 -0.93 -2.35 -15.11
C SER A 115 -0.98 -3.59 -15.99
N GLY A 116 -1.57 -3.47 -17.18
CA GLY A 116 -1.68 -4.58 -18.13
C GLY A 116 -2.35 -5.83 -17.56
N GLY A 117 -3.39 -5.69 -16.74
CA GLY A 117 -4.08 -6.81 -16.10
C GLY A 117 -3.43 -7.34 -14.82
N ARG A 118 -2.33 -6.74 -14.35
CA ARG A 118 -1.59 -7.20 -13.17
C ARG A 118 -1.57 -6.16 -12.07
N ALA A 119 -1.73 -6.63 -10.84
CA ALA A 119 -1.57 -5.80 -9.67
C ALA A 119 -0.09 -5.45 -9.44
N VAL A 120 0.21 -4.19 -9.17
CA VAL A 120 1.53 -3.65 -8.89
C VAL A 120 1.47 -2.87 -7.59
N TYR A 121 2.42 -3.10 -6.69
CA TYR A 121 2.46 -2.48 -5.38
C TYR A 121 3.83 -1.85 -5.15
N SER A 122 3.84 -0.66 -4.58
CA SER A 122 5.08 0.04 -4.21
C SER A 122 4.87 0.89 -2.98
N SER A 123 5.97 1.41 -2.43
CA SER A 123 5.94 2.39 -1.34
C SER A 123 6.82 3.57 -1.68
N TRP A 124 6.52 4.73 -1.09
CA TRP A 124 7.15 5.99 -1.46
C TRP A 124 7.11 7.02 -0.32
N TYR A 125 7.93 8.05 -0.44
CA TYR A 125 7.69 9.33 0.23
C TYR A 125 7.63 10.46 -0.81
N GLU A 126 6.97 11.54 -0.45
CA GLU A 126 6.87 12.74 -1.28
C GLU A 126 6.88 13.99 -0.41
N MET A 127 7.49 15.05 -0.97
CA MET A 127 7.39 16.42 -0.47
C MET A 127 6.81 17.25 -1.62
N TYR A 128 5.48 17.18 -1.82
CA TYR A 128 4.80 17.86 -2.92
C TYR A 128 5.14 19.37 -2.89
N PRO A 129 5.46 20.01 -4.03
CA PRO A 129 5.23 19.58 -5.42
C PRO A 129 6.36 18.75 -6.06
N ALA A 130 7.38 18.32 -5.31
CA ALA A 130 8.33 17.37 -5.88
C ALA A 130 7.65 16.02 -6.15
N TYR A 131 8.13 15.28 -7.15
CA TYR A 131 7.61 13.94 -7.46
C TYR A 131 7.90 12.93 -6.34
N PRO A 132 7.09 11.86 -6.22
CA PRO A 132 7.33 10.82 -5.23
C PRO A 132 8.64 10.08 -5.51
N VAL A 133 9.28 9.65 -4.44
CA VAL A 133 10.49 8.84 -4.48
C VAL A 133 10.18 7.46 -3.92
N ASN A 134 10.21 6.45 -4.80
CA ASN A 134 9.90 5.08 -4.46
C ASN A 134 10.99 4.44 -3.60
N TYR A 135 10.57 3.71 -2.58
CA TYR A 135 11.42 2.77 -1.87
C TYR A 135 11.53 1.46 -2.66
N SER A 136 12.69 0.81 -2.62
CA SER A 136 12.91 -0.49 -3.25
C SER A 136 12.34 -1.68 -2.46
N ASN A 137 11.74 -1.41 -1.30
CA ASN A 137 11.24 -2.45 -0.41
C ASN A 137 9.94 -3.07 -0.93
N PRO A 138 9.78 -4.39 -0.78
CA PRO A 138 8.60 -5.08 -1.28
C PRO A 138 7.35 -4.68 -0.49
N VAL A 139 6.24 -4.57 -1.23
CA VAL A 139 4.88 -4.35 -0.73
C VAL A 139 3.99 -5.46 -1.29
N SER A 140 3.07 -5.98 -0.48
CA SER A 140 2.10 -6.98 -0.93
C SER A 140 0.76 -6.79 -0.23
N PRO A 141 -0.36 -7.20 -0.87
CA PRO A 141 -1.65 -7.25 -0.21
C PRO A 141 -1.60 -7.99 1.12
N GLY A 142 -2.25 -7.42 2.13
CA GLY A 142 -2.24 -7.98 3.49
C GLY A 142 -1.04 -7.56 4.34
N ASP A 143 -0.05 -6.84 3.79
CA ASP A 143 1.02 -6.25 4.59
C ASP A 143 0.44 -5.19 5.55
N HIS A 144 0.91 -5.19 6.79
CA HIS A 144 0.51 -4.23 7.80
C HIS A 144 1.49 -3.05 7.79
N PHE A 145 0.97 -1.87 7.48
CA PHE A 145 1.72 -0.63 7.46
C PHE A 145 1.40 0.26 8.65
N THR A 146 2.40 0.99 9.12
CA THR A 146 2.25 2.14 10.01
C THR A 146 3.04 3.29 9.44
N SER A 147 2.40 4.45 9.29
CA SER A 147 3.03 5.69 8.84
C SER A 147 2.97 6.74 9.94
N THR A 148 4.05 7.51 10.05
CA THR A 148 4.12 8.71 10.86
C THR A 148 4.83 9.80 10.08
N VAL A 149 4.16 10.94 9.92
CA VAL A 149 4.80 12.17 9.43
C VAL A 149 4.83 13.15 10.58
N SER A 150 5.99 13.75 10.82
CA SER A 150 6.17 14.73 11.89
C SER A 150 7.13 15.84 11.47
N THR A 151 7.01 17.00 12.11
CA THR A 151 7.89 18.13 11.93
C THR A 151 8.24 18.76 13.27
N ASN A 152 9.38 19.43 13.33
CA ASN A 152 9.77 20.24 14.49
C ASN A 152 9.11 21.64 14.51
N GLY A 153 8.18 21.91 13.58
CA GLY A 153 7.49 23.20 13.45
C GLY A 153 8.34 24.32 12.83
N SER A 154 9.62 24.07 12.53
CA SER A 154 10.54 25.01 11.86
C SER A 154 11.05 24.47 10.51
N GLY A 155 10.34 23.47 9.99
CA GLY A 155 10.54 22.94 8.66
C GLY A 155 11.47 21.75 8.55
N SER A 156 11.83 21.08 9.65
CA SER A 156 12.49 19.77 9.60
C SER A 156 11.45 18.67 9.75
N PHE A 157 11.20 17.93 8.67
CA PHE A 157 10.24 16.85 8.60
C PHE A 157 10.91 15.48 8.71
N THR A 158 10.23 14.55 9.39
CA THR A 158 10.57 13.13 9.45
C THR A 158 9.35 12.33 9.00
N LEU A 159 9.51 11.60 7.90
CA LEU A 159 8.52 10.72 7.31
C LEU A 159 8.97 9.28 7.56
N THR A 160 8.14 8.51 8.27
CA THR A 160 8.43 7.12 8.61
C THR A 160 7.34 6.22 8.08
N LEU A 161 7.73 5.19 7.32
CA LEU A 161 6.86 4.13 6.86
C LEU A 161 7.42 2.78 7.32
N SER A 162 6.62 2.03 8.08
CA SER A 162 6.98 0.72 8.60
C SER A 162 6.04 -0.34 8.04
N ASN A 163 6.59 -1.40 7.47
CA ASN A 163 5.86 -2.61 7.13
C ASN A 163 6.18 -3.67 8.19
N THR A 164 5.25 -3.87 9.13
CA THR A 164 5.46 -4.75 10.28
C THR A 164 5.34 -6.22 9.90
N THR A 165 4.59 -6.56 8.85
CA THR A 165 4.52 -7.92 8.29
C THR A 165 5.88 -8.36 7.75
N ARG A 166 6.60 -7.44 7.10
CA ARG A 166 7.89 -7.72 6.43
C ARG A 166 9.11 -7.28 7.23
N GLY A 167 8.93 -6.66 8.39
CA GLY A 167 10.01 -6.27 9.30
C GLY A 167 10.92 -5.16 8.78
N TRP A 168 10.47 -4.31 7.86
CA TRP A 168 11.27 -3.19 7.37
C TRP A 168 10.66 -1.84 7.73
N THR A 169 11.52 -0.84 7.93
CA THR A 169 11.12 0.55 8.18
C THR A 169 11.97 1.48 7.34
N LYS A 170 11.34 2.52 6.79
CA LYS A 170 12.01 3.64 6.13
C LYS A 170 11.76 4.90 6.93
N THR A 171 12.83 5.65 7.13
CA THR A 171 12.78 6.98 7.74
C THR A 171 13.48 7.94 6.80
N THR A 172 12.77 8.99 6.40
CA THR A 172 13.26 10.01 5.48
C THR A 172 13.13 11.37 6.14
N THR A 173 14.25 12.10 6.20
CA THR A 173 14.27 13.47 6.72
C THR A 173 14.34 14.46 5.57
N LYS A 174 13.49 15.49 5.60
CA LYS A 174 13.41 16.54 4.57
C LYS A 174 13.21 17.90 5.20
N THR A 175 13.49 18.93 4.41
CA THR A 175 13.39 20.31 4.86
C THR A 175 12.39 21.09 4.02
N LEU A 176 11.44 21.74 4.68
CA LEU A 176 10.53 22.73 4.09
C LEU A 176 10.23 23.82 5.14
N ARG A 177 10.94 24.95 5.07
CA ARG A 177 10.91 25.99 6.12
C ARG A 177 9.59 26.74 6.26
N ASN A 178 8.79 26.81 5.20
CA ASN A 178 7.56 27.60 5.13
C ASN A 178 6.34 26.69 4.88
N ALA A 179 6.36 25.47 5.42
CA ALA A 179 5.17 24.62 5.44
C ALA A 179 4.05 25.33 6.20
N SER A 180 2.82 25.16 5.76
CA SER A 180 1.68 25.84 6.39
C SER A 180 1.27 25.14 7.68
N LEU A 181 1.49 23.82 7.76
CA LEU A 181 1.07 22.95 8.84
C LEU A 181 -0.44 23.08 9.13
N ALA A 182 -1.22 23.29 8.07
CA ALA A 182 -2.62 23.64 8.10
C ALA A 182 -3.54 22.43 8.28
N SER A 183 -3.08 21.25 7.85
CA SER A 183 -3.85 20.02 7.90
C SER A 183 -3.03 18.80 8.33
N ALA A 184 -3.76 17.79 8.82
CA ALA A 184 -3.26 16.43 9.06
C ALA A 184 -4.23 15.43 8.42
N GLU A 185 -3.69 14.52 7.60
CA GLU A 185 -4.47 13.81 6.59
C GLU A 185 -4.17 12.31 6.54
N ILE A 186 -5.22 11.52 6.34
CA ILE A 186 -5.16 10.05 6.22
C ILE A 186 -6.10 9.65 5.08
N ILE A 187 -5.52 9.29 3.94
CA ILE A 187 -6.20 9.34 2.66
C ILE A 187 -6.00 8.04 1.86
N ALA A 188 -7.08 7.64 1.18
CA ALA A 188 -7.05 6.81 -0.01
C ALA A 188 -7.31 7.71 -1.23
N GLU A 189 -6.46 7.61 -2.25
CA GLU A 189 -6.42 8.57 -3.35
C GLU A 189 -6.47 7.89 -4.72
N ALA A 190 -7.09 8.59 -5.69
CA ALA A 190 -6.83 8.41 -7.11
C ALA A 190 -5.73 9.41 -7.52
N PRO A 191 -4.48 8.97 -7.77
CA PRO A 191 -3.39 9.89 -8.08
C PRO A 191 -3.66 10.71 -9.34
N SER A 192 -2.91 11.79 -9.54
CA SER A 192 -3.06 12.67 -10.69
C SER A 192 -1.84 12.65 -11.61
N SER A 193 -1.99 13.30 -12.75
CA SER A 193 -0.87 13.63 -13.63
C SER A 193 -1.07 15.05 -14.14
N SER A 194 -0.18 15.50 -15.03
CA SER A 194 -0.34 16.78 -15.72
C SER A 194 -1.65 16.90 -16.51
N THR A 195 -2.33 15.78 -16.80
CA THR A 195 -3.62 15.75 -17.49
C THR A 195 -4.83 15.57 -16.57
N GLY A 196 -4.62 15.57 -15.24
CA GLY A 196 -5.67 15.44 -14.23
C GLY A 196 -5.68 14.10 -13.50
N VAL A 197 -6.77 13.87 -12.74
CA VAL A 197 -6.99 12.67 -11.90
C VAL A 197 -6.99 11.41 -12.76
N LEU A 198 -6.23 10.41 -12.33
CA LEU A 198 -6.08 9.14 -13.02
C LEU A 198 -7.26 8.19 -12.74
N PRO A 199 -7.46 7.17 -13.59
CA PRO A 199 -8.48 6.15 -13.37
C PRO A 199 -8.26 5.42 -12.04
N LEU A 200 -9.30 5.32 -11.20
CA LEU A 200 -9.18 4.76 -9.86
C LEU A 200 -9.17 3.22 -9.90
N ALA A 201 -8.18 2.61 -9.27
CA ALA A 201 -8.10 1.15 -9.12
C ALA A 201 -9.16 0.61 -8.16
N HIS A 202 -9.68 -0.58 -8.45
CA HIS A 202 -10.67 -1.24 -7.59
C HIS A 202 -9.98 -1.92 -6.39
N PHE A 203 -9.73 -1.14 -5.33
CA PHE A 203 -9.05 -1.59 -4.10
C PHE A 203 -9.96 -2.28 -3.07
N SER A 204 -11.23 -2.54 -3.41
CA SER A 204 -12.29 -3.03 -2.51
C SER A 204 -12.50 -2.13 -1.28
N THR A 205 -11.68 -2.28 -0.24
CA THR A 205 -11.74 -1.45 0.97
C THR A 205 -10.35 -1.28 1.59
N ALA A 206 -10.00 -0.04 1.92
CA ALA A 206 -8.85 0.30 2.74
C ALA A 206 -9.30 0.56 4.18
N SER A 207 -8.70 -0.10 5.15
CA SER A 207 -9.03 0.07 6.57
C SER A 207 -7.89 0.79 7.28
N PHE A 208 -8.18 1.96 7.84
CA PHE A 208 -7.24 2.76 8.62
C PHE A 208 -7.57 2.65 10.10
N THR A 209 -6.54 2.54 10.91
CA THR A 209 -6.63 2.36 12.37
C THR A 209 -5.63 3.25 13.08
N SER A 210 -5.92 3.55 14.35
CA SER A 210 -5.04 4.37 15.19
C SER A 210 -4.75 5.75 14.58
N ALA A 211 -5.72 6.31 13.85
CA ALA A 211 -5.61 7.64 13.25
C ALA A 211 -5.45 8.71 14.33
N THR A 212 -4.31 9.38 14.31
CA THR A 212 -3.99 10.45 15.26
C THR A 212 -3.39 11.65 14.55
N ALA A 213 -3.68 12.83 15.08
CA ALA A 213 -3.04 14.09 14.74
C ALA A 213 -2.54 14.73 16.03
N ASN A 214 -1.30 15.24 16.05
CA ASN A 214 -0.64 15.77 17.24
C ASN A 214 -0.73 14.82 18.47
N GLY A 215 -0.67 13.50 18.22
CA GLY A 215 -0.76 12.47 19.26
C GLY A 215 -2.15 12.30 19.90
N GLN A 216 -3.20 12.94 19.37
CA GLN A 216 -4.59 12.77 19.82
C GLN A 216 -5.42 12.08 18.74
N PRO A 217 -6.51 11.37 19.10
CA PRO A 217 -7.47 10.85 18.12
C PRO A 217 -7.86 11.90 17.11
N ILE A 218 -7.80 11.58 15.80
CA ILE A 218 -8.08 12.58 14.76
C ILE A 218 -9.50 13.16 14.89
N GLY A 219 -10.46 12.36 15.38
CA GLY A 219 -11.83 12.81 15.65
C GLY A 219 -11.95 13.97 16.64
N ASN A 220 -10.94 14.21 17.48
CA ASN A 220 -10.94 15.33 18.43
C ASN A 220 -10.78 16.70 17.74
N PHE A 221 -10.36 16.72 16.47
CA PHE A 221 -10.15 17.94 15.70
C PHE A 221 -11.34 18.31 14.80
N GLY A 222 -12.47 17.61 14.92
CA GLY A 222 -13.62 17.79 14.05
C GLY A 222 -13.27 17.65 12.56
N PRO A 223 -12.58 16.56 12.16
CA PRO A 223 -12.03 16.43 10.81
C PRO A 223 -13.14 16.30 9.76
N ASP A 224 -12.85 16.77 8.55
CA ASP A 224 -13.71 16.56 7.40
C ASP A 224 -13.66 15.09 6.98
N LYS A 225 -14.84 14.48 6.82
CA LYS A 225 -15.00 13.11 6.30
C LYS A 225 -15.20 13.15 4.80
N ILE A 226 -14.15 12.89 4.04
CA ILE A 226 -14.09 13.14 2.61
C ILE A 226 -14.56 11.91 1.84
N ASN A 227 -15.53 12.07 0.95
CA ASN A 227 -15.82 11.08 -0.10
C ASN A 227 -15.16 11.48 -1.42
N MET A 228 -14.69 10.49 -2.19
CA MET A 228 -14.17 10.75 -3.52
C MET A 228 -15.33 10.73 -4.52
N ALA A 229 -15.49 11.79 -5.31
CA ALA A 229 -16.57 11.91 -6.28
C ALA A 229 -16.14 12.68 -7.53
N SER A 230 -16.72 12.32 -8.68
CA SER A 230 -16.58 13.06 -9.94
C SER A 230 -17.96 13.34 -10.51
N GLY A 231 -18.36 14.62 -10.55
CA GLY A 231 -19.73 15.01 -10.84
C GLY A 231 -20.71 14.40 -9.82
N SER A 232 -21.74 13.71 -10.31
CA SER A 232 -22.71 12.99 -9.47
C SER A 232 -22.26 11.60 -9.04
N THR A 233 -21.10 11.12 -9.49
CA THR A 233 -20.64 9.75 -9.25
C THR A 233 -19.71 9.70 -8.05
N THR A 234 -20.13 9.02 -6.99
CA THR A 234 -19.24 8.65 -5.88
C THR A 234 -18.32 7.52 -6.32
N LYS A 235 -17.01 7.77 -6.27
CA LYS A 235 -15.96 6.82 -6.62
C LYS A 235 -15.49 6.00 -5.42
N ALA A 236 -15.43 6.61 -4.25
CA ALA A 236 -15.11 5.95 -2.99
C ALA A 236 -15.81 6.62 -1.81
N THR A 237 -16.24 5.83 -0.83
CA THR A 237 -17.00 6.27 0.34
C THR A 237 -16.19 6.06 1.61
N THR A 238 -16.12 7.10 2.45
CA THR A 238 -15.46 7.04 3.76
C THR A 238 -16.48 6.76 4.86
N SER A 239 -16.18 5.78 5.71
CA SER A 239 -17.01 5.44 6.87
C SER A 239 -16.90 6.51 7.96
N ALA A 240 -17.87 6.54 8.88
CA ALA A 240 -17.71 7.29 10.11
C ALA A 240 -16.51 6.76 10.93
N LEU A 241 -15.92 7.63 11.76
CA LEU A 241 -14.93 7.22 12.74
C LEU A 241 -15.57 6.34 13.82
N SER A 242 -14.94 5.21 14.11
CA SER A 242 -15.18 4.41 15.30
C SER A 242 -14.11 4.74 16.33
N GLY A 243 -14.52 5.07 17.57
CA GLY A 243 -13.61 5.42 18.66
C GLY A 243 -12.76 6.68 18.40
N GLY A 244 -13.14 7.50 17.40
CA GLY A 244 -12.40 8.70 17.00
C GLY A 244 -11.11 8.44 16.20
N THR A 245 -10.77 7.18 15.91
CA THR A 245 -9.47 6.80 15.32
C THR A 245 -9.54 5.78 14.18
N ASN A 246 -10.61 5.01 14.07
CA ASN A 246 -10.67 3.91 13.10
C ASN A 246 -11.72 4.20 12.04
N PHE A 247 -11.41 3.99 10.77
CA PHE A 247 -12.35 4.15 9.66
C PHE A 247 -11.94 3.29 8.47
N SER A 248 -12.77 3.28 7.45
CA SER A 248 -12.49 2.64 6.18
C SER A 248 -12.87 3.52 5.02
N VAL A 249 -12.21 3.31 3.89
CA VAL A 249 -12.60 3.84 2.59
C VAL A 249 -12.97 2.65 1.73
N THR A 250 -14.19 2.63 1.18
CA THR A 250 -14.68 1.59 0.28
C THR A 250 -14.73 2.13 -1.14
N TRP A 251 -14.22 1.35 -2.09
CA TRP A 251 -14.34 1.66 -3.51
C TRP A 251 -15.79 1.44 -3.97
N ASN A 252 -16.30 2.35 -4.79
CA ASN A 252 -17.65 2.29 -5.36
C ASN A 252 -17.62 2.23 -6.90
N HIS A 253 -16.74 3.00 -7.53
CA HIS A 253 -16.67 3.16 -8.98
C HIS A 253 -15.29 3.64 -9.44
N SER A 254 -14.90 3.29 -10.68
CA SER A 254 -13.64 3.70 -11.34
C SER A 254 -13.69 5.09 -11.94
#